data_AF-A0A855MU81-F1
#
_entry.id   AF-A0A855MU81-F1
#
_cell.length_a   1.000
_cell.length_b   1.000
_cell.length_c   1.000
_cell.angle_alpha   90.00
_cell.angle_beta   90.00
_cell.angle_gamma   90.00
#
_symmetry.space_group_name_H-M   'P 1'
#
loop_
_entity.id
_entity.type
_entity.pdbx_description
1 polymer ?
#
loop_
_entity_poly.entity_id
_entity_poly.type
_entity_poly.pdbx_seq_one_letter_code
_entity_poly.pdbx_strand_id
1 'polypeptide(L)'
;MEPYIYAEYITGPNHPDFGEAGHSWLTGTASWMHRVGIDFILVVRPEFNGLRVDPCVPKEWDGYKIKRKFRGATYNITVKNSNHPSKGGAKIRIDGKEYEGNLYKNI
;
A
#
# COMPACT_ATOMS: atom_id res chain seq x y z
N MET A 1 22.93 10.07 -7.12
CA MET A 1 21.57 9.60 -6.77
C MET A 1 21.14 10.22 -5.46
N GLU A 2 19.97 10.85 -5.43
CA GLU A 2 19.38 11.41 -4.22
C GLU A 2 18.62 10.30 -3.44
N PRO A 3 18.86 10.14 -2.12
CA PRO A 3 18.40 8.96 -1.36
C PRO A 3 16.91 8.99 -0.94
N TYR A 4 16.12 9.93 -1.48
CA TYR A 4 14.73 10.17 -1.08
C TYR A 4 13.75 10.23 -2.26
N ILE A 5 14.24 10.03 -3.49
CA ILE A 5 13.42 9.91 -4.70
C ILE A 5 13.76 8.62 -5.44
N TYR A 6 12.89 8.23 -6.37
CA TYR A 6 13.17 7.14 -7.29
C TYR A 6 13.99 7.64 -8.50
N ALA A 7 14.83 6.76 -9.01
CA ALA A 7 15.48 6.89 -10.32
C ALA A 7 14.66 6.16 -11.39
N GLU A 8 14.90 6.50 -12.65
CA GLU A 8 14.35 5.73 -13.76
C GLU A 8 14.94 4.32 -13.84
N TYR A 9 16.25 4.19 -13.61
CA TYR A 9 16.92 2.90 -13.60
C TYR A 9 18.04 2.81 -12.55
N ILE A 10 18.41 1.57 -12.26
CA ILE A 10 19.63 1.18 -11.56
C ILE A 10 20.37 0.21 -12.47
N THR A 11 21.66 0.43 -12.66
CA THR A 11 22.53 -0.37 -13.51
C THR A 11 22.53 -1.83 -13.03
N GLY A 12 22.22 -2.74 -13.95
CA GLY A 12 22.09 -4.18 -13.69
C GLY A 12 23.43 -4.90 -13.50
N PRO A 13 23.41 -6.17 -13.06
CA PRO A 13 24.60 -6.90 -12.59
C PRO A 13 25.65 -7.22 -13.66
N ASN A 14 25.32 -7.07 -14.94
CA ASN A 14 26.22 -7.36 -16.06
C ASN A 14 27.04 -6.14 -16.54
N HIS A 15 26.97 -5.01 -15.82
CA HIS A 15 27.68 -3.78 -16.16
C HIS A 15 28.75 -3.48 -15.10
N PRO A 16 29.91 -2.89 -15.46
CA PRO A 16 30.96 -2.54 -14.50
C PRO A 16 30.47 -1.67 -13.33
N ASP A 17 29.57 -0.73 -13.62
CA ASP A 17 29.00 0.21 -12.64
C ASP A 17 27.72 -0.32 -11.97
N PHE A 18 27.69 -1.61 -11.61
CA PHE A 18 26.53 -2.23 -10.97
C PHE A 18 26.05 -1.45 -9.75
N GLY A 19 24.74 -1.18 -9.70
CA GLY A 19 24.11 -0.46 -8.59
C GLY A 19 24.10 1.06 -8.73
N GLU A 20 24.76 1.64 -9.74
CA GLU A 20 24.65 3.07 -10.03
C GLU A 20 23.27 3.42 -10.61
N ALA A 21 22.69 4.53 -10.15
CA ALA A 21 21.36 4.97 -10.58
C ALA A 21 21.46 6.25 -11.43
N GLY A 22 20.63 6.35 -12.46
CA GLY A 22 20.59 7.50 -13.38
C GLY A 22 19.16 8.00 -13.63
N HIS A 23 19.06 9.20 -14.22
CA HIS A 23 17.79 9.84 -14.58
C HIS A 23 16.84 9.94 -13.36
N SER A 24 17.28 10.67 -12.34
CA SER A 24 16.49 10.90 -11.12
C SER A 24 15.27 11.78 -11.38
N TRP A 25 14.35 11.83 -10.41
CA TRP A 25 13.15 12.68 -10.34
C TRP A 25 12.03 12.37 -11.34
N LEU A 26 12.30 12.47 -12.64
CA LEU A 26 11.28 12.53 -13.68
C LEU A 26 10.98 11.14 -14.23
N THR A 27 10.43 10.28 -13.37
CA THR A 27 10.10 8.90 -13.72
C THR A 27 8.72 8.48 -13.25
N GLY A 28 8.06 7.63 -14.05
CA GLY A 28 6.81 6.97 -13.68
C GLY A 28 6.94 6.04 -12.47
N THR A 29 8.17 5.66 -12.07
CA THR A 29 8.44 4.84 -10.88
C THR A 29 7.81 5.45 -9.63
N ALA A 30 7.83 6.77 -9.46
CA ALA A 30 7.22 7.43 -8.31
C ALA A 30 5.71 7.17 -8.23
N SER A 31 4.99 7.34 -9.34
CA SER A 31 3.54 7.10 -9.42
C SER A 31 3.19 5.63 -9.19
N TRP A 32 3.94 4.72 -9.81
CA TRP A 32 3.71 3.29 -9.66
C TRP A 32 4.01 2.79 -8.25
N MET A 33 5.13 3.21 -7.66
CA MET A 33 5.49 2.80 -6.30
C MET A 33 4.55 3.36 -5.25
N HIS A 34 4.03 4.59 -5.43
CA HIS A 34 2.96 5.11 -4.59
C HIS A 34 1.71 4.22 -4.67
N ARG A 35 1.29 3.86 -5.90
CA ARG A 35 0.13 3.00 -6.11
C ARG A 35 0.34 1.60 -5.53
N VAL A 36 1.51 0.98 -5.73
CA VAL A 36 1.86 -0.32 -5.16
C VAL A 36 1.80 -0.27 -3.63
N GLY A 37 2.41 0.74 -3.02
CA GLY A 37 2.39 0.91 -1.57
C GLY A 37 0.97 1.01 -1.01
N ILE A 38 0.14 1.90 -1.56
CA ILE A 38 -1.20 2.18 -1.02
C ILE A 38 -2.24 1.14 -1.44
N ASP A 39 -2.32 0.80 -2.72
CA ASP A 39 -3.41 -0.03 -3.28
C ASP A 39 -3.14 -1.53 -3.14
N PHE A 40 -1.87 -1.96 -3.01
CA PHE A 40 -1.48 -3.38 -3.13
C PHE A 40 -0.70 -3.94 -1.95
N ILE A 41 0.08 -3.14 -1.22
CA ILE A 41 0.77 -3.58 0.01
C ILE A 41 -0.13 -3.28 1.22
N LEU A 42 -0.49 -2.01 1.41
CA LEU A 42 -1.41 -1.59 2.47
C LEU A 42 -2.88 -1.90 2.12
N VAL A 43 -3.17 -2.03 0.83
CA VAL A 43 -4.49 -2.39 0.26
C VAL A 43 -5.64 -1.58 0.86
N VAL A 44 -5.56 -0.26 0.74
CA VAL A 44 -6.67 0.66 0.93
C VAL A 44 -7.08 1.20 -0.44
N ARG A 45 -7.72 0.33 -1.22
CA ARG A 45 -7.88 0.52 -2.67
C ARG A 45 -9.27 1.08 -3.01
N PRO A 46 -9.37 2.23 -3.68
CA PRO A 46 -10.64 2.73 -4.17
C PRO A 46 -11.17 1.85 -5.31
N GLU A 47 -12.45 1.50 -5.25
CA GLU A 47 -13.18 0.78 -6.31
C GLU A 47 -14.46 1.54 -6.69
N PHE A 48 -15.08 1.17 -7.82
CA PHE A 48 -16.32 1.81 -8.29
C PHE A 48 -17.43 1.80 -7.23
N ASN A 49 -17.59 0.69 -6.52
CA ASN A 49 -18.67 0.48 -5.56
C ASN A 49 -18.22 0.60 -4.10
N GLY A 50 -16.94 0.86 -3.83
CA GLY A 50 -16.44 0.69 -2.48
C GLY A 50 -15.02 1.18 -2.22
N LEU A 51 -14.64 1.17 -0.94
CA LEU A 51 -13.24 1.17 -0.52
C LEU A 51 -12.88 -0.25 -0.10
N ARG A 52 -11.93 -0.87 -0.80
CA ARG A 52 -11.43 -2.21 -0.44
C ARG A 52 -10.36 -2.09 0.64
N VAL A 53 -10.45 -2.97 1.64
CA VAL A 53 -9.46 -3.15 2.70
C VAL A 53 -9.05 -4.62 2.73
N ASP A 54 -7.89 -4.97 2.19
CA ASP A 54 -7.43 -6.36 2.09
C ASP A 54 -5.88 -6.47 2.20
N PRO A 55 -5.30 -6.16 3.37
CA PRO A 55 -3.85 -5.98 3.54
C PRO A 55 -3.01 -7.15 3.02
N CYS A 56 -1.88 -6.82 2.38
CA CYS A 56 -0.86 -7.77 1.94
C CYS A 56 0.52 -7.28 2.38
N VAL A 57 0.73 -7.24 3.69
CA VAL A 57 1.92 -6.64 4.31
C VAL A 57 2.98 -7.69 4.65
N PRO A 58 4.25 -7.26 4.82
CA PRO A 58 5.30 -8.16 5.30
C PRO A 58 4.92 -8.80 6.65
N LYS A 59 5.37 -10.04 6.85
CA LYS A 59 5.01 -10.81 8.06
C LYS A 59 5.56 -10.15 9.32
N GLU A 60 6.71 -9.49 9.23
CA GLU A 60 7.37 -8.81 10.32
C GLU A 60 6.60 -7.59 10.87
N TRP A 61 5.55 -7.11 10.20
CA TRP A 61 4.76 -5.98 10.68
C TRP A 61 3.68 -6.44 11.66
N ASP A 62 3.64 -5.84 12.86
CA ASP A 62 2.56 -6.02 13.84
C ASP A 62 1.23 -5.41 13.39
N GLY A 63 1.29 -4.46 12.46
CA GLY A 63 0.16 -3.67 12.01
C GLY A 63 0.56 -2.24 11.63
N TYR A 64 -0.43 -1.44 11.26
CA TYR A 64 -0.22 -0.05 10.85
C TYR A 64 -1.53 0.75 10.95
N LYS A 65 -1.42 2.07 10.80
CA LYS A 65 -2.57 2.99 10.76
C LYS A 65 -2.51 3.84 9.52
N ILE A 66 -3.65 4.03 8.87
CA ILE A 66 -3.80 4.89 7.68
C ILE A 66 -4.98 5.83 7.88
N LYS A 67 -4.78 7.08 7.47
CA LYS A 67 -5.86 8.06 7.31
C LYS A 67 -6.10 8.28 5.82
N ARG A 68 -7.25 7.84 5.31
CA ARG A 68 -7.60 7.95 3.88
C ARG A 68 -8.83 8.83 3.72
N LYS A 69 -8.70 9.94 2.97
CA LYS A 69 -9.87 10.70 2.48
C LYS A 69 -10.40 10.03 1.22
N PHE A 70 -11.68 9.67 1.16
CA PHE A 70 -12.29 9.08 -0.03
C PHE A 70 -13.77 9.44 -0.08
N ARG A 71 -14.25 9.93 -1.24
CA ARG A 71 -15.65 10.34 -1.47
C ARG A 71 -16.28 11.21 -0.37
N GLY A 72 -15.55 12.24 0.08
CA GLY A 72 -16.06 13.17 1.10
C GLY A 72 -15.92 12.70 2.55
N ALA A 73 -15.61 11.42 2.79
CA ALA A 73 -15.37 10.87 4.12
C ALA A 73 -13.87 10.71 4.43
N THR A 74 -13.54 10.65 5.72
CA THR A 74 -12.20 10.31 6.21
C THR A 74 -12.24 8.98 6.95
N TYR A 75 -11.53 7.99 6.43
CA TYR A 75 -11.39 6.66 7.00
C TYR A 75 -10.12 6.59 7.84
N ASN A 76 -10.29 6.28 9.13
CA ASN A 76 -9.18 5.98 10.03
C ASN A 76 -9.09 4.45 10.16
N ILE A 77 -8.17 3.85 9.41
CA ILE A 77 -8.03 2.39 9.30
C ILE A 77 -6.89 1.96 10.20
N THR A 78 -7.17 1.04 11.13
CA THR A 78 -6.14 0.39 11.95
C THR A 78 -6.10 -1.08 11.56
N VAL A 79 -4.94 -1.52 11.07
CA VAL A 79 -4.67 -2.93 10.77
C VAL A 79 -3.84 -3.51 11.89
N LYS A 80 -4.26 -4.66 12.42
CA LYS A 80 -3.53 -5.45 13.40
C LYS A 80 -3.23 -6.82 12.78
N ASN A 81 -1.97 -7.25 12.84
CA ASN A 81 -1.47 -8.44 12.18
C ASN A 81 -1.03 -9.50 13.19
N SER A 82 -1.89 -9.84 14.15
CA SER A 82 -1.53 -10.64 15.35
C SER A 82 -0.96 -12.04 15.09
N ASN A 83 -1.26 -12.64 13.93
CA ASN A 83 -0.73 -13.96 13.54
C ASN A 83 0.35 -13.84 12.45
N HIS A 84 0.75 -12.62 12.11
CA HIS A 84 1.72 -12.31 11.07
C HIS A 84 1.49 -13.00 9.70
N PRO A 85 0.25 -13.21 9.20
CA PRO A 85 0.05 -13.59 7.80
C PRO A 85 0.56 -12.47 6.87
N SER A 86 1.09 -12.87 5.72
CA SER A 86 1.44 -11.90 4.67
C SER A 86 0.22 -11.45 3.86
N LYS A 87 -0.88 -12.22 3.88
CA LYS A 87 -2.14 -11.92 3.18
C LYS A 87 -3.28 -12.80 3.72
N GLY A 88 -4.51 -12.29 3.61
CA GLY A 88 -5.74 -13.06 3.82
C GLY A 88 -6.16 -13.18 5.28
N GLY A 89 -7.44 -13.55 5.49
CA GLY A 89 -8.01 -13.75 6.82
C GLY A 89 -8.32 -12.47 7.60
N ALA A 90 -8.28 -11.30 6.96
CA ALA A 90 -8.62 -10.04 7.59
C ALA A 90 -10.10 -10.02 7.98
N LYS A 91 -10.38 -9.83 9.28
CA LYS A 91 -11.71 -9.53 9.80
C LYS A 91 -11.86 -8.02 9.91
N ILE A 92 -12.93 -7.47 9.34
CA ILE A 92 -13.16 -6.03 9.32
C ILE A 92 -14.20 -5.66 10.38
N ARG A 93 -13.93 -4.57 11.09
CA ARG A 93 -14.89 -3.90 11.96
C ARG A 93 -15.01 -2.44 11.56
N ILE A 94 -16.23 -1.95 11.48
CA ILE A 94 -16.57 -0.56 11.14
C ILE A 94 -17.41 -0.02 12.28
N ASP A 95 -16.94 1.06 12.91
CA ASP A 95 -17.59 1.68 14.06
C ASP A 95 -17.99 0.67 15.16
N GLY A 96 -17.09 -0.29 15.40
CA GLY A 96 -17.27 -1.34 16.41
C GLY A 96 -18.09 -2.55 15.97
N LYS A 97 -18.74 -2.53 14.81
CA LYS A 97 -19.55 -3.63 14.28
C LYS A 97 -18.76 -4.47 13.29
N GLU A 98 -18.92 -5.80 13.35
CA GLU A 98 -18.32 -6.68 12.35
C GLU A 98 -18.91 -6.42 10.96
N TYR A 99 -18.06 -6.46 9.94
CA TYR A 99 -18.43 -6.23 8.55
C TYR A 99 -18.04 -7.45 7.72
N GLU A 100 -19.00 -7.95 6.94
CA GLU A 100 -18.77 -9.10 6.08
C GLU A 100 -18.12 -8.69 4.76
N GLY A 101 -17.04 -9.39 4.40
CA GLY A 101 -16.26 -9.11 3.21
C GLY A 101 -15.25 -7.99 3.40
N ASN A 102 -14.60 -7.60 2.29
CA ASN A 102 -13.46 -6.68 2.28
C ASN A 102 -13.68 -5.41 1.45
N LEU A 103 -14.90 -5.20 0.94
CA LEU A 103 -15.28 -4.01 0.17
C LEU A 103 -16.35 -3.24 0.93
N TYR A 104 -15.98 -2.07 1.46
CA TYR A 104 -16.92 -1.18 2.13
C TYR A 104 -17.70 -0.35 1.11
N LYS A 105 -19.02 -0.59 0.99
CA LYS A 105 -19.86 -0.01 -0.07
C LYS A 105 -20.66 1.23 0.32
N ASN A 106 -20.76 1.54 1.61
CA ASN A 106 -21.56 2.66 2.10
C ASN A 106 -20.72 3.95 2.18
N ILE A 107 -20.42 4.49 0.99
CA ILE A 107 -19.50 5.61 0.75
C ILE A 107 -20.26 6.83 0.24
#